data_AF-A0A7I6MY60-F1
#
_entry.id   AF-A0A7I6MY60-F1
#
_cell.length_a   1.000
_cell.length_b   1.000
_cell.length_c   1.000
_cell.angle_alpha   90.00
_cell.angle_beta   90.00
_cell.angle_gamma   90.00
#
_symmetry.space_group_name_H-M   'P 1'
#
loop_
_entity.id
_entity.type
_entity.pdbx_description
1 polymer ?
#
loop_
_entity_poly.entity_id
_entity_poly.type
_entity_poly.pdbx_seq_one_letter_code
_entity_poly.pdbx_strand_id
1 'polypeptide(L)'
;PHVLEARVARSYGMAEKYLSAFPAGPVAVIAGGISFCASSVMAMLIAVSVLEESVLLETTLYNRQLLWYLTIATGVFAISRSFTSSTSPFMAGGDCEEAMMQLSAETHYFPPEWRGRCHSFEVRDAFLVLFPIKAVLFAQECLSVILAPYILCYALPHRAREILLFLRSHTLSLPHAGAVCRFAE
;
A
#
# COMPACT_ATOMS: atom_id res chain seq x y z
N PRO A 1 -0.22 24.24 2.91
CA PRO A 1 0.51 22.99 3.24
C PRO A 1 0.07 22.35 4.57
N HIS A 2 0.30 22.99 5.73
CA HIS A 2 0.05 22.38 7.05
C HIS A 2 -1.41 21.95 7.31
N VAL A 3 -2.41 22.70 6.79
CA VAL A 3 -3.83 22.35 6.95
C VAL A 3 -4.17 21.03 6.27
N LEU A 4 -3.62 20.78 5.09
CA LEU A 4 -3.86 19.53 4.35
C LEU A 4 -3.16 18.36 5.04
N GLU A 5 -1.90 18.54 5.45
CA GLU A 5 -1.14 17.51 6.16
C GLU A 5 -1.81 17.08 7.46
N ALA A 6 -2.34 18.04 8.24
CA ALA A 6 -3.08 17.75 9.46
C ALA A 6 -4.34 16.90 9.20
N ARG A 7 -5.10 17.21 8.13
CA ARG A 7 -6.27 16.43 7.72
C ARG A 7 -5.88 15.03 7.27
N VAL A 8 -4.86 14.92 6.43
CA VAL A 8 -4.36 13.63 5.93
C VAL A 8 -3.89 12.76 7.09
N ALA A 9 -3.09 13.31 8.02
CA ALA A 9 -2.61 12.59 9.20
C ALA A 9 -3.75 12.07 10.07
N ARG A 10 -4.80 12.86 10.30
CA ARG A 10 -5.99 12.45 11.05
C ARG A 10 -6.79 11.36 10.32
N SER A 11 -6.88 11.46 8.99
CA SER A 11 -7.61 10.52 8.15
C SER A 11 -6.90 9.16 7.99
N TYR A 12 -5.58 9.11 8.16
CA TYR A 12 -4.75 7.92 7.89
C TYR A 12 -5.22 6.67 8.65
N GLY A 13 -5.45 6.80 9.96
CA GLY A 13 -5.95 5.68 10.77
C GLY A 13 -7.37 5.23 10.40
N MET A 14 -8.20 6.13 9.87
CA MET A 14 -9.55 5.79 9.38
C MET A 14 -9.50 5.08 8.03
N ALA A 15 -8.55 5.46 7.17
CA ALA A 15 -8.29 4.78 5.90
C ALA A 15 -7.81 3.32 6.13
N GLU A 16 -6.92 3.10 7.09
CA GLU A 16 -6.47 1.75 7.45
C GLU A 16 -7.61 0.89 8.02
N LYS A 17 -8.51 1.48 8.81
CA LYS A 17 -9.72 0.80 9.30
C LYS A 17 -10.69 0.44 8.17
N TYR A 18 -10.88 1.32 7.19
CA TYR A 18 -11.71 1.01 6.02
C TYR A 18 -11.12 -0.16 5.22
N LEU A 19 -9.80 -0.16 4.98
CA LEU A 19 -9.14 -1.22 4.23
C LEU A 19 -9.10 -2.56 4.98
N SER A 20 -9.03 -2.55 6.31
CA SER A 20 -9.02 -3.78 7.11
C SER A 20 -10.37 -4.49 7.18
N ALA A 21 -11.47 -3.82 6.80
CA ALA A 21 -12.79 -4.44 6.67
C ALA A 21 -12.87 -5.40 5.46
N PHE A 22 -11.97 -5.26 4.48
CA PHE A 22 -11.95 -6.13 3.31
C PHE A 22 -11.26 -7.47 3.60
N PRO A 23 -11.76 -8.58 3.05
CA PRO A 23 -11.14 -9.88 3.23
C PRO A 23 -9.73 -9.90 2.62
N ALA A 24 -8.89 -10.74 3.21
CA ALA A 24 -7.52 -10.94 2.76
C ALA A 24 -7.49 -11.40 1.29
N GLY A 25 -6.65 -10.76 0.47
CA GLY A 25 -6.51 -11.08 -0.94
C GLY A 25 -5.85 -12.44 -1.19
N PRO A 26 -5.78 -12.90 -2.45
CA PRO A 26 -5.18 -14.19 -2.81
C PRO A 26 -3.70 -14.31 -2.38
N VAL A 27 -2.99 -13.17 -2.34
CA VAL A 27 -1.60 -13.10 -1.85
C VAL A 27 -1.47 -13.57 -0.41
N ALA A 28 -2.41 -13.20 0.46
CA ALA A 28 -2.40 -13.61 1.86
C ALA A 28 -2.65 -15.12 2.02
N VAL A 29 -3.52 -15.69 1.17
CA VAL A 29 -3.79 -17.14 1.17
C VAL A 29 -2.54 -17.92 0.76
N ILE A 30 -1.89 -17.51 -0.32
CA ILE A 30 -0.65 -18.12 -0.81
C ILE A 30 0.46 -17.98 0.24
N ALA A 31 0.62 -16.78 0.81
CA ALA A 31 1.59 -16.53 1.87
C ALA A 31 1.32 -17.39 3.11
N GLY A 32 0.04 -17.60 3.46
CA GLY A 32 -0.37 -18.53 4.52
C GLY A 32 0.13 -19.95 4.25
N GLY A 33 -0.08 -20.47 3.04
CA GLY A 33 0.43 -21.79 2.63
C GLY A 33 1.96 -21.89 2.72
N ILE A 34 2.68 -20.88 2.21
CA ILE A 34 4.15 -20.82 2.30
C ILE A 34 4.61 -20.78 3.77
N SER A 35 3.95 -19.98 4.60
CA SER A 35 4.28 -19.85 6.01
C SER A 35 4.09 -21.17 6.75
N PHE A 36 3.05 -21.93 6.42
CA PHE A 36 2.80 -23.26 6.98
C PHE A 36 3.93 -24.23 6.61
N CYS A 37 4.27 -24.36 5.32
CA CYS A 37 5.36 -25.22 4.87
C CYS A 37 6.71 -24.82 5.49
N ALA A 38 7.05 -23.52 5.48
CA ALA A 38 8.29 -23.01 6.07
C ALA A 38 8.35 -23.26 7.58
N SER A 39 7.23 -23.06 8.29
CA SER A 39 7.15 -23.31 9.73
C SER A 39 7.31 -24.78 10.10
N SER A 40 6.81 -25.71 9.27
CA SER A 40 6.96 -27.14 9.51
C SER A 40 8.42 -27.58 9.39
N VAL A 41 9.14 -27.12 8.36
CA VAL A 41 10.58 -27.38 8.20
C VAL A 41 11.38 -26.72 9.33
N MET A 42 11.08 -25.46 9.66
CA MET A 42 11.72 -24.73 10.75
C MET A 42 11.51 -25.45 12.09
N ALA A 43 10.28 -25.87 12.41
CA ALA A 43 9.96 -26.58 13.64
C ALA A 43 10.66 -27.93 13.73
N MET A 44 10.74 -28.68 12.62
CA MET A 44 11.48 -29.93 12.57
C MET A 44 12.98 -29.73 12.86
N LEU A 45 13.61 -28.74 12.24
CA LEU A 45 15.02 -28.43 12.46
C LEU A 45 15.30 -27.96 13.90
N ILE A 46 14.41 -27.15 14.46
CA ILE A 46 14.49 -26.72 15.87
C ILE A 46 14.32 -27.92 16.80
N ALA A 47 13.38 -28.83 16.53
CA ALA A 47 13.18 -30.02 17.36
C ALA A 47 14.42 -30.92 17.40
N VAL A 48 15.06 -31.14 16.25
CA VAL A 48 16.33 -31.89 16.17
C VAL A 48 17.44 -31.18 16.93
N SER A 49 17.53 -29.86 16.81
CA SER A 49 18.50 -29.05 17.56
C SER A 49 18.35 -29.14 19.07
N VAL A 50 17.12 -29.30 19.59
CA VAL A 50 16.87 -29.40 21.03
C VAL A 50 17.28 -30.78 21.57
N LEU A 51 17.22 -31.82 20.74
CA LEU A 51 17.68 -33.16 21.12
C LEU A 51 19.21 -33.22 21.16
N GLU A 52 19.87 -32.71 20.12
CA GLU A 52 21.32 -32.68 20.02
C GLU A 52 21.79 -31.38 19.35
N GLU A 53 22.46 -30.51 20.12
CA GLU A 53 22.95 -29.21 19.62
C GLU A 53 24.03 -29.35 18.54
N SER A 54 24.86 -30.40 18.63
CA SER A 54 25.95 -30.69 17.69
C SER A 54 25.45 -30.96 16.27
N VAL A 55 24.23 -31.48 16.12
CA VAL A 55 23.65 -31.83 14.82
C VAL A 55 23.52 -30.59 13.92
N LEU A 56 23.16 -29.42 14.45
CA LEU A 56 22.96 -28.21 13.65
C LEU A 56 24.26 -27.68 13.00
N LEU A 57 25.39 -27.84 13.69
CA LEU A 57 26.68 -27.31 13.26
C LEU A 57 27.52 -28.32 12.49
N GLU A 58 27.50 -29.60 12.90
CA GLU A 58 28.40 -30.62 12.37
C GLU A 58 27.81 -31.36 11.16
N THR A 59 26.49 -31.50 11.08
CA THR A 59 25.89 -32.19 9.93
C THR A 59 25.80 -31.28 8.72
N THR A 60 26.41 -31.73 7.63
CA THR A 60 26.41 -31.03 6.35
C THR A 60 25.48 -31.74 5.38
N LEU A 61 24.53 -31.00 4.82
CA LEU A 61 23.55 -31.47 3.85
C LEU A 61 23.76 -30.66 2.58
N TYR A 62 23.99 -31.31 1.44
CA TYR A 62 24.34 -30.66 0.17
C TYR A 62 25.44 -29.57 0.31
N ASN A 63 26.51 -29.88 1.05
CA ASN A 63 27.65 -28.98 1.25
C ASN A 63 27.36 -27.67 2.02
N ARG A 64 26.24 -27.62 2.76
CA ARG A 64 25.89 -26.51 3.68
C ARG A 64 25.49 -27.06 5.05
N GLN A 65 25.70 -26.27 6.09
CA GLN A 65 25.28 -26.61 7.46
C GLN A 65 23.74 -26.54 7.58
N LEU A 66 23.15 -27.36 8.44
CA LEU A 66 21.71 -27.29 8.74
C LEU A 66 21.27 -25.89 9.21
N LEU A 67 22.17 -25.14 9.88
CA LEU A 67 21.96 -23.72 10.24
C LEU A 67 21.60 -22.83 9.05
N TRP A 68 22.18 -23.09 7.87
CA TRP A 68 21.88 -22.32 6.66
C TRP A 68 20.44 -22.56 6.18
N TYR A 69 19.94 -23.79 6.29
CA TYR A 69 18.56 -24.11 5.97
C TYR A 69 17.58 -23.56 7.01
N LEU A 70 17.94 -23.59 8.30
CA LEU A 70 17.16 -23.00 9.38
C LEU A 70 17.01 -21.49 9.18
N THR A 71 18.08 -20.78 8.86
CA THR A 71 18.05 -19.33 8.62
C THR A 71 17.17 -18.97 7.42
N ILE A 72 17.23 -19.72 6.33
CA ILE A 72 16.36 -19.51 5.17
C ILE A 72 14.90 -19.83 5.51
N ALA A 73 14.62 -20.96 6.16
CA ALA A 73 13.27 -21.33 6.55
C ALA A 73 12.65 -20.28 7.48
N THR A 74 13.42 -19.77 8.44
CA THR A 74 13.02 -18.69 9.34
C THR A 74 12.78 -17.38 8.59
N GLY A 75 13.66 -17.01 7.65
CA GLY A 75 13.50 -15.82 6.82
C GLY A 75 12.25 -15.88 5.94
N VAL A 76 12.03 -17.01 5.27
CA VAL A 76 10.82 -17.25 4.46
C VAL A 76 9.56 -17.23 5.33
N PHE A 77 9.60 -17.83 6.52
CA PHE A 77 8.51 -17.78 7.48
C PHE A 77 8.20 -16.34 7.92
N ALA A 78 9.22 -15.56 8.30
CA ALA A 78 9.03 -14.18 8.75
C ALA A 78 8.43 -13.29 7.64
N ILE A 79 8.94 -13.42 6.40
CA ILE A 79 8.42 -12.67 5.26
C ILE A 79 6.99 -13.08 4.94
N SER A 80 6.72 -14.38 4.79
CA SER A 80 5.36 -14.87 4.48
C SER A 80 4.34 -14.53 5.58
N ARG A 81 4.76 -14.52 6.85
CA ARG A 81 3.90 -14.12 7.97
C ARG A 81 3.49 -12.65 7.89
N SER A 82 4.35 -11.77 7.40
CA SER A 82 4.03 -10.34 7.23
C SER A 82 2.86 -10.09 6.26
N PHE A 83 2.67 -10.97 5.27
CA PHE A 83 1.55 -10.91 4.33
C PHE A 83 0.26 -11.55 4.86
N THR A 84 0.35 -12.37 5.91
CA THR A 84 -0.79 -13.09 6.49
C THR A 84 -1.42 -12.33 7.67
N SER A 85 -0.73 -11.33 8.24
CA SER A 85 -1.21 -10.59 9.42
C SER A 85 -2.31 -9.56 9.14
N SER A 86 -3.04 -9.69 8.03
CA SER A 86 -4.27 -8.93 7.84
C SER A 86 -5.30 -9.41 8.87
N THR A 87 -5.64 -8.52 9.81
CA THR A 87 -6.68 -8.70 10.84
C THR A 87 -7.88 -9.47 10.30
N SER A 88 -8.37 -10.45 11.07
CA SER A 88 -9.50 -11.26 10.64
C SER A 88 -10.74 -10.37 10.39
N PRO A 89 -11.37 -10.45 9.20
CA PRO A 89 -12.53 -9.61 8.88
C PRO A 89 -13.72 -9.88 9.82
N PHE A 90 -13.75 -11.05 10.48
CA PHE A 90 -14.77 -11.42 11.46
C PHE A 90 -14.74 -10.57 12.75
N MET A 91 -13.59 -10.00 13.11
CA MET A 91 -13.47 -9.13 14.29
C MET A 91 -13.76 -7.66 13.96
N ALA A 92 -13.74 -7.31 12.66
CA ALA A 92 -14.02 -6.00 12.11
C ALA A 92 -15.39 -6.00 11.41
N GLY A 93 -16.45 -6.42 12.12
CA GLY A 93 -17.85 -6.24 11.70
C GLY A 93 -18.28 -4.76 11.72
N GLY A 94 -17.42 -3.89 11.18
CA GLY A 94 -17.69 -2.48 11.02
C GLY A 94 -18.31 -2.23 9.65
N ASP A 95 -19.35 -1.41 9.60
CA ASP A 95 -19.97 -1.00 8.35
C ASP A 95 -18.94 -0.23 7.51
N CYS A 96 -18.54 -0.78 6.36
CA CYS A 96 -17.62 -0.12 5.42
C CYS A 96 -18.10 1.29 5.04
N GLU A 97 -19.42 1.48 5.01
CA GLU A 97 -20.07 2.78 4.80
C GLU A 97 -19.78 3.76 5.94
N GLU A 98 -19.84 3.33 7.20
CA GLU A 98 -19.54 4.19 8.34
C GLU A 98 -18.06 4.60 8.35
N ALA A 99 -17.16 3.64 8.12
CA ALA A 99 -15.72 3.91 8.02
C ALA A 99 -15.40 4.90 6.89
N MET A 100 -16.02 4.74 5.72
CA MET A 100 -15.87 5.66 4.59
C MET A 100 -16.50 7.03 4.87
N MET A 101 -17.64 7.09 5.58
CA MET A 101 -18.23 8.37 6.00
C MET A 101 -17.31 9.14 6.95
N GLN A 102 -16.75 8.48 7.97
CA GLN A 102 -15.78 9.10 8.88
C GLN A 102 -14.53 9.58 8.13
N LEU A 103 -14.05 8.80 7.16
CA LEU A 103 -12.92 9.18 6.32
C LEU A 103 -13.24 10.41 5.46
N SER A 104 -14.39 10.41 4.80
CA SER A 104 -14.83 11.50 3.94
C SER A 104 -15.08 12.80 4.71
N ALA A 105 -15.44 12.71 6.00
CA ALA A 105 -15.59 13.86 6.86
C ALA A 105 -14.26 14.61 7.08
N GLU A 106 -13.12 13.91 7.05
CA GLU A 106 -11.79 14.53 7.18
C GLU A 106 -11.18 14.93 5.82
N THR A 107 -11.37 14.11 4.78
CA THR A 107 -10.80 14.36 3.45
C THR A 107 -11.65 15.32 2.60
N HIS A 108 -12.93 15.47 2.94
CA HIS A 108 -13.95 16.17 2.15
C HIS A 108 -14.11 15.66 0.71
N TYR A 109 -13.67 14.43 0.44
CA TYR A 109 -13.74 13.81 -0.87
C TYR A 109 -14.60 12.54 -0.80
N PHE A 110 -15.75 12.56 -1.47
CA PHE A 110 -16.64 11.42 -1.58
C PHE A 110 -17.40 11.43 -2.91
N PRO A 111 -16.88 10.74 -3.93
CA PRO A 111 -17.53 10.62 -5.23
C PRO A 111 -18.95 10.06 -5.09
N PRO A 112 -19.93 10.55 -5.88
CA PRO A 112 -21.31 10.08 -5.82
C PRO A 112 -21.42 8.58 -6.15
N GLU A 113 -20.49 8.06 -6.95
CA GLU A 113 -20.40 6.66 -7.34
C GLU A 113 -20.12 5.72 -6.16
N TRP A 114 -19.49 6.20 -5.08
CA TRP A 114 -19.12 5.35 -3.94
C TRP A 114 -20.29 5.11 -2.98
N ARG A 115 -21.30 5.97 -3.01
CA ARG A 115 -22.47 5.92 -2.11
C ARG A 115 -23.20 4.59 -2.18
N GLY A 116 -23.35 3.92 -1.05
CA GLY A 116 -24.05 2.63 -0.95
C GLY A 116 -23.29 1.44 -1.57
N ARG A 117 -22.05 1.67 -2.02
CA ARG A 117 -21.18 0.66 -2.64
C ARG A 117 -19.81 0.59 -1.96
N CYS A 118 -19.64 1.15 -0.76
CA CYS A 118 -18.35 1.21 -0.07
C CYS A 118 -17.78 -0.16 0.30
N HIS A 119 -18.60 -1.22 0.28
CA HIS A 119 -18.19 -2.62 0.47
C HIS A 119 -17.68 -3.29 -0.82
N SER A 120 -17.83 -2.66 -1.98
CA SER A 120 -17.39 -3.22 -3.26
C SER A 120 -15.87 -3.11 -3.43
N PHE A 121 -15.26 -4.13 -4.05
CA PHE A 121 -13.85 -4.10 -4.42
C PHE A 121 -13.54 -3.00 -5.45
N GLU A 122 -14.51 -2.59 -6.28
CA GLU A 122 -14.33 -1.48 -7.21
C GLU A 122 -14.03 -0.16 -6.48
N VAL A 123 -14.78 0.12 -5.40
CA VAL A 123 -14.58 1.32 -4.58
C VAL A 123 -13.27 1.24 -3.81
N ARG A 124 -12.93 0.06 -3.28
CA ARG A 124 -11.63 -0.20 -2.65
C ARG A 124 -10.48 0.11 -3.59
N ASP A 125 -10.53 -0.39 -4.82
CA ASP A 125 -9.45 -0.23 -5.80
C ASP A 125 -9.33 1.21 -6.27
N ALA A 126 -10.45 1.91 -6.49
CA ALA A 126 -10.47 3.35 -6.75
C ALA A 126 -9.90 4.15 -5.57
N PHE A 127 -10.18 3.74 -4.34
CA PHE A 127 -9.63 4.35 -3.14
C PHE A 127 -8.12 4.10 -3.00
N LEU A 128 -7.62 2.90 -3.33
CA LEU A 128 -6.19 2.56 -3.32
C LEU A 128 -5.37 3.36 -4.34
N VAL A 129 -5.99 3.95 -5.36
CA VAL A 129 -5.31 4.94 -6.23
C VAL A 129 -4.97 6.22 -5.47
N LEU A 130 -5.84 6.64 -4.54
CA LEU A 130 -5.63 7.82 -3.69
C LEU A 130 -4.75 7.49 -2.47
N PHE A 131 -4.88 6.26 -1.95
CA PHE A 131 -4.13 5.75 -0.81
C PHE A 131 -3.31 4.51 -1.20
N PRO A 132 -2.23 4.69 -2.00
CA PRO A 132 -1.43 3.59 -2.48
C PRO A 132 -0.64 2.92 -1.36
N ILE A 133 -0.44 1.61 -1.48
CA ILE A 133 0.45 0.87 -0.58
C ILE A 133 1.89 1.38 -0.72
N LYS A 134 2.63 1.43 0.40
CA LYS A 134 4.01 1.96 0.44
C LYS A 134 4.95 1.30 -0.57
N ALA A 135 4.79 0.00 -0.83
CA ALA A 135 5.59 -0.72 -1.81
C ALA A 135 5.35 -0.22 -3.25
N VAL A 136 4.10 0.12 -3.59
CA VAL A 136 3.74 0.70 -4.90
C VAL A 136 4.31 2.11 -5.00
N LEU A 137 4.22 2.91 -3.94
CA LEU A 137 4.81 4.25 -3.90
C LEU A 137 6.32 4.20 -4.14
N PHE A 138 7.03 3.32 -3.45
CA PHE A 138 8.47 3.13 -3.65
C PHE A 138 8.81 2.71 -5.09
N ALA A 139 8.05 1.77 -5.66
CA ALA A 139 8.23 1.38 -7.05
C ALA A 139 8.00 2.55 -8.02
N GLN A 140 6.97 3.37 -7.78
CA GLN A 140 6.70 4.58 -8.55
C GLN A 140 7.84 5.60 -8.44
N GLU A 141 8.42 5.80 -7.26
CA GLU A 141 9.58 6.66 -7.07
C GLU A 141 10.79 6.17 -7.87
N CYS A 142 11.09 4.88 -7.83
CA CYS A 142 12.15 4.30 -8.68
C CYS A 142 11.89 4.51 -10.17
N LEU A 143 10.64 4.27 -10.61
CA LEU A 143 10.25 4.42 -12.01
C LEU A 143 10.24 5.89 -12.46
N SER A 144 9.96 6.82 -11.54
CA SER A 144 9.91 8.25 -11.82
C SER A 144 11.24 8.80 -12.32
N VAL A 145 12.36 8.26 -11.84
CA VAL A 145 13.72 8.64 -12.29
C VAL A 145 13.88 8.43 -13.80
N ILE A 146 13.29 7.36 -14.32
CA ILE A 146 13.37 6.99 -15.74
C ILE A 146 12.27 7.69 -16.55
N LEU A 147 11.06 7.79 -16.00
CA LEU A 147 9.90 8.35 -16.70
C LEU A 147 9.90 9.88 -16.76
N ALA A 148 10.44 10.57 -15.76
CA ALA A 148 10.50 12.03 -15.73
C ALA A 148 11.13 12.66 -16.98
N PRO A 149 12.33 12.26 -17.45
CA PRO A 149 12.91 12.83 -18.67
C PRO A 149 12.06 12.52 -19.91
N TYR A 150 11.45 11.33 -19.99
CA TYR A 150 10.55 10.99 -21.10
C TYR A 150 9.31 11.89 -21.12
N ILE A 151 8.68 12.10 -19.96
CA ILE A 151 7.50 12.96 -19.82
C ILE A 151 7.87 14.40 -20.20
N LEU A 152 9.00 14.92 -19.72
CA LEU A 152 9.43 16.29 -19.99
C LEU A 152 9.85 16.53 -21.45
N CYS A 153 10.55 15.59 -22.07
CA CYS A 153 11.07 15.76 -23.42
C CYS A 153 10.05 15.41 -24.52
N TYR A 154 9.12 14.49 -24.27
CA TYR A 154 8.21 13.99 -25.31
C TYR A 154 6.74 14.23 -25.00
N ALA A 155 6.26 13.85 -23.82
CA ALA A 155 4.83 13.93 -23.50
C ALA A 155 4.35 15.39 -23.29
N LEU A 156 5.12 16.18 -22.53
CA LEU A 156 4.76 17.55 -22.17
C LEU A 156 4.75 18.50 -23.38
N PRO A 157 5.75 18.51 -24.29
CA PRO A 157 5.73 19.38 -25.46
C PRO A 157 4.54 19.11 -26.39
N HIS A 158 4.11 17.85 -26.48
CA HIS A 158 2.94 17.48 -27.29
C HIS A 158 1.63 18.10 -26.77
N ARG A 159 1.54 18.36 -25.45
CA ARG A 159 0.37 18.98 -24.79
C ARG A 159 0.55 20.47 -24.50
N ALA A 160 1.68 21.06 -24.88
CA ALA A 160 2.01 22.46 -24.54
C ALA A 160 0.93 23.45 -25.02
N ARG A 161 0.34 23.23 -26.20
CA ARG A 161 -0.74 24.08 -26.72
C ARG A 161 -1.97 24.09 -25.80
N GLU A 162 -2.40 22.93 -25.33
CA GLU A 162 -3.56 22.80 -24.43
C GLU A 162 -3.30 23.50 -23.09
N ILE A 163 -2.08 23.34 -22.55
CA ILE A 163 -1.64 23.99 -21.32
C ILE A 163 -1.68 25.51 -21.46
N LEU A 164 -1.14 26.07 -22.55
CA LEU A 164 -1.16 27.51 -22.82
C LEU A 164 -2.59 28.05 -22.98
N LEU A 165 -3.47 27.28 -23.63
CA LEU A 165 -4.88 27.64 -23.75
C LEU A 165 -5.59 27.65 -22.39
N PHE A 166 -5.31 26.68 -21.53
CA PHE A 166 -5.83 26.64 -20.17
C PHE A 166 -5.39 27.87 -19.37
N LEU A 167 -4.08 28.18 -19.38
CA LEU A 167 -3.54 29.34 -18.66
C LEU A 167 -4.17 30.66 -19.14
N ARG A 168 -4.29 30.86 -20.44
CA ARG A 168 -4.91 32.08 -21.00
C ARG A 168 -6.39 32.21 -20.63
N SER A 169 -7.13 31.11 -20.60
CA SER A 169 -8.58 31.10 -20.32
C SER A 169 -8.93 31.12 -18.83
N HIS A 170 -8.00 30.71 -17.96
CA HIS A 170 -8.25 30.56 -16.52
C HIS A 170 -7.36 31.44 -15.63
N THR A 171 -6.71 32.47 -16.20
CA THR A 171 -5.98 33.47 -15.42
C THR A 171 -6.82 34.73 -15.24
N LEU A 172 -7.09 35.09 -13.98
CA LEU A 172 -7.74 36.34 -13.58
C LEU A 172 -6.71 37.27 -12.93
N SER A 173 -6.78 38.58 -13.20
CA SER A 173 -5.90 39.57 -12.57
C SER A 173 -6.64 40.28 -11.45
N LEU A 174 -6.25 40.02 -10.21
CA LEU A 174 -6.81 40.66 -9.02
C LEU A 174 -5.99 41.92 -8.65
N PRO A 175 -6.62 43.04 -8.26
CA PRO A 175 -5.93 44.31 -8.02
C PRO A 175 -4.80 44.26 -6.98
N HIS A 176 -4.90 43.37 -5.98
CA HIS A 176 -3.94 43.28 -4.87
C HIS A 176 -3.12 41.98 -4.86
N ALA A 177 -3.50 40.97 -5.65
CA ALA A 177 -2.87 39.65 -5.66
C ALA A 177 -2.20 39.29 -6.99
N GLY A 178 -2.46 40.05 -8.06
CA GLY A 178 -1.91 39.79 -9.39
C GLY A 178 -2.65 38.67 -10.13
N ALA A 179 -1.95 37.95 -11.01
CA ALA A 179 -2.49 36.88 -11.83
C ALA A 179 -2.73 35.60 -10.99
N VAL A 180 -3.99 35.20 -10.84
CA VAL A 180 -4.41 34.01 -10.09
C VAL A 180 -5.20 33.05 -10.97
N CYS A 181 -5.22 31.78 -10.58
CA CYS A 181 -6.09 30.78 -11.20
C CYS A 181 -7.54 31.08 -10.84
N ARG A 182 -8.43 31.07 -11.83
CA ARG A 182 -9.87 31.28 -11.67
C ARG A 182 -10.55 30.38 -10.64
N PHE A 183 -10.05 29.16 -10.43
CA PHE A 183 -10.60 28.21 -9.47
C PHE A 183 -10.11 28.41 -8.03
N ALA A 184 -9.17 29.32 -7.82
CA ALA A 184 -8.64 29.66 -6.51
C ALA A 184 -9.28 30.92 -5.90
N GLU A 185 -10.16 31.59 -6.67
CA GLU A 185 -11.13 32.57 -6.16
C GLU A 185 -12.26 31.83 -5.42
#